data_AF-A0A7X6Z3P5-F1
#
_entry.id   AF-A0A7X6Z3P5-F1
#
_cell.length_a   1.000
_cell.length_b   1.000
_cell.length_c   1.000
_cell.angle_alpha   90.00
_cell.angle_beta   90.00
_cell.angle_gamma   90.00
#
_symmetry.space_group_name_H-M   'P 1'
#
loop_
_entity.id
_entity.type
_entity.pdbx_description
1 polymer ?
#
loop_
_entity_poly.entity_id
_entity_poly.type
_entity_poly.pdbx_seq_one_letter_code
_entity_poly.pdbx_strand_id
1 'polypeptide(L)'
;MSYTVRKEGIGEYTEKKSVFVGRIRRCTSEEEARAFIDEIRKKERTARHHVFAYVIGEEMPTVRYSDDGEPQGTGGLPVLNVLNQHELSNVCLVVTRFFGGILLGAPGLTRAYGKAAVEAVNSVDHWQVVEGVSFSVSLPYDIHARLKAFLDGIQVLSSEFGQDVTLNLLTTLGDEEDLMNSLTDLSGGKAEFSETKTAKYFLRRDGLLEEVKE
;
A
#
# COMPACT_ATOMS: atom_id res chain seq x y z
N MET A 1 -5.46 8.69 7.92
CA MET A 1 -4.38 8.13 7.09
C MET A 1 -4.96 6.96 6.31
N SER A 2 -4.67 6.86 5.02
CA SER A 2 -5.14 5.77 4.18
C SER A 2 -4.01 4.78 3.89
N TYR A 3 -4.36 3.56 3.53
CA TYR A 3 -3.42 2.54 3.09
C TYR A 3 -3.49 2.36 1.58
N THR A 4 -2.47 1.77 0.99
CA THR A 4 -2.43 1.35 -0.40
C THR A 4 -1.79 -0.02 -0.51
N VAL A 5 -1.77 -0.57 -1.73
CA VAL A 5 -1.10 -1.84 -2.03
C VAL A 5 0.15 -1.55 -2.85
N ARG A 6 1.19 -2.38 -2.74
CA ARG A 6 2.42 -2.22 -3.54
C ARG A 6 2.45 -3.12 -4.77
N LYS A 7 1.92 -4.34 -4.62
CA LYS A 7 1.87 -5.36 -5.66
C LYS A 7 0.42 -5.65 -6.02
N GLU A 8 0.21 -6.22 -7.20
CA GLU A 8 -1.11 -6.74 -7.55
C GLU A 8 -1.47 -7.89 -6.62
N GLY A 9 -2.68 -7.84 -6.07
CA GLY A 9 -3.29 -8.89 -5.26
C GLY A 9 -4.34 -9.65 -6.06
N ILE A 10 -4.49 -10.93 -5.75
CA ILE A 10 -5.42 -11.84 -6.42
C ILE A 10 -6.12 -12.69 -5.37
N GLY A 11 -7.45 -12.71 -5.41
CA GLY A 11 -8.28 -13.58 -4.57
C GLY A 11 -9.39 -14.22 -5.38
N GLU A 12 -9.84 -15.40 -4.96
CA GLU A 12 -10.91 -16.14 -5.62
C GLU A 12 -11.96 -16.59 -4.61
N TYR A 13 -13.24 -16.43 -4.98
CA TYR A 13 -14.37 -16.98 -4.23
C TYR A 13 -15.32 -17.71 -5.17
N THR A 14 -15.78 -18.90 -4.77
CA THR A 14 -16.73 -19.69 -5.56
C THR A 14 -18.06 -19.87 -4.81
N GLU A 15 -19.17 -19.57 -5.48
CA GLU A 15 -20.53 -19.70 -4.97
C GLU A 15 -21.44 -20.33 -6.02
N LYS A 16 -22.08 -21.46 -5.70
CA LYS A 16 -22.96 -22.22 -6.62
C LYS A 16 -22.36 -22.36 -8.03
N LYS A 17 -21.11 -22.82 -8.11
CA LYS A 17 -20.32 -23.00 -9.34
C LYS A 17 -19.93 -21.71 -10.07
N SER A 18 -20.44 -20.55 -9.65
CA SER A 18 -19.96 -19.27 -10.18
C SER A 18 -18.64 -18.92 -9.49
N VAL A 19 -17.63 -18.59 -10.27
CA VAL A 19 -16.30 -18.23 -9.78
C VAL A 19 -16.14 -16.71 -9.88
N PHE A 20 -15.68 -16.09 -8.80
CA PHE A 20 -15.43 -14.67 -8.69
C PHE A 20 -13.95 -14.46 -8.42
N VAL A 21 -13.26 -13.81 -9.34
CA VAL A 21 -11.82 -13.55 -9.24
C VAL A 21 -11.63 -12.06 -9.01
N GLY A 22 -11.22 -11.71 -7.80
CA GLY A 22 -10.86 -10.34 -7.42
C GLY A 22 -9.39 -10.06 -7.74
N ARG A 23 -9.12 -8.90 -8.31
CA ARG A 23 -7.77 -8.37 -8.55
C ARG A 23 -7.69 -6.95 -8.06
N ILE A 24 -6.69 -6.64 -7.25
CA ILE A 24 -6.44 -5.30 -6.73
C ILE A 24 -5.06 -4.82 -7.17
N ARG A 25 -4.95 -3.57 -7.61
CA ARG A 25 -3.68 -2.94 -7.98
C ARG A 25 -3.64 -1.50 -7.49
N ARG A 26 -2.45 -1.00 -7.20
CA ARG A 26 -2.21 0.43 -6.97
C ARG A 26 -2.47 1.21 -8.26
N CYS A 27 -3.27 2.26 -8.16
CA CYS A 27 -3.50 3.22 -9.22
C CYS A 27 -3.49 4.61 -8.61
N THR A 28 -2.62 5.49 -9.09
CA THR A 28 -2.51 6.89 -8.61
C THR A 28 -3.29 7.88 -9.45
N SER A 29 -3.90 7.42 -10.54
CA SER A 29 -4.69 8.22 -11.46
C SER A 29 -5.92 7.44 -11.95
N GLU A 30 -6.93 8.16 -12.44
CA GLU A 30 -8.09 7.53 -13.08
C GLU A 30 -7.69 6.80 -14.36
N GLU A 31 -6.68 7.30 -15.07
CA GLU A 31 -6.12 6.74 -16.28
C GLU A 31 -5.52 5.36 -16.01
N GLU A 32 -4.71 5.23 -14.95
CA GLU A 32 -4.15 3.94 -14.51
C GLU A 32 -5.27 2.96 -14.12
N ALA A 33 -6.28 3.43 -13.38
CA ALA A 33 -7.40 2.58 -12.98
C ALA A 33 -8.17 2.05 -14.20
N ARG A 34 -8.44 2.91 -15.20
CA ARG A 34 -9.09 2.50 -16.46
C ARG A 34 -8.23 1.54 -17.26
N ALA A 35 -6.93 1.80 -17.35
CA ALA A 35 -5.99 0.92 -18.03
C ALA A 35 -5.96 -0.48 -17.38
N PHE A 36 -5.99 -0.55 -16.05
CA PHE A 36 -6.06 -1.81 -15.32
C PHE A 36 -7.39 -2.55 -15.56
N ILE A 37 -8.53 -1.86 -15.53
CA ILE A 37 -9.84 -2.45 -15.83
C ILE A 37 -9.85 -3.06 -17.24
N ASP A 38 -9.33 -2.33 -18.23
CA ASP A 38 -9.25 -2.82 -19.62
C ASP A 38 -8.25 -3.98 -19.79
N GLU A 39 -7.16 -3.98 -19.04
CA GLU A 39 -6.23 -5.11 -18.97
C GLU A 39 -6.94 -6.37 -18.48
N ILE A 40 -7.69 -6.29 -17.37
CA ILE A 40 -8.41 -7.43 -16.82
C ILE A 40 -9.51 -7.92 -17.77
N ARG A 41 -10.26 -7.01 -18.40
CA ARG A 41 -11.24 -7.36 -19.45
C ARG A 41 -10.62 -8.11 -20.62
N LYS A 42 -9.42 -7.71 -21.05
CA LYS A 42 -8.69 -8.41 -22.12
C LYS A 42 -8.19 -9.77 -21.67
N LYS A 43 -7.63 -9.87 -20.47
CA LYS A 43 -7.10 -11.10 -19.88
C LYS A 43 -8.19 -12.15 -19.66
N GLU A 44 -9.38 -11.71 -19.28
CA GLU A 44 -10.49 -12.57 -18.85
C GLU A 44 -11.71 -12.44 -19.78
N ARG A 45 -11.44 -12.31 -21.09
CA ARG A 45 -12.42 -11.98 -22.14
C ARG A 45 -13.61 -12.94 -22.28
N THR A 46 -13.56 -14.11 -21.64
CA THR A 46 -14.66 -15.09 -21.64
C THR A 46 -15.69 -14.81 -20.54
N ALA A 47 -15.36 -13.97 -19.56
CA ALA A 47 -16.32 -13.49 -18.56
C ALA A 47 -17.25 -12.43 -19.15
N ARG A 48 -18.44 -12.30 -18.57
CA ARG A 48 -19.44 -11.29 -18.99
C ARG A 48 -19.43 -10.03 -18.14
N HIS A 49 -18.93 -10.12 -16.91
CA HIS A 49 -18.99 -9.05 -15.93
C HIS A 49 -17.63 -8.90 -15.25
N HIS A 50 -17.12 -7.67 -15.28
CA HIS A 50 -15.91 -7.16 -14.65
C HIS A 50 -16.31 -5.98 -13.78
N VAL A 51 -16.96 -6.29 -12.66
CA VAL A 51 -17.38 -5.32 -11.65
C VAL A 51 -16.13 -4.66 -11.08
N PHE A 52 -16.15 -3.36 -10.84
CA PHE A 52 -14.99 -2.69 -10.28
C PHE A 52 -15.37 -1.59 -9.29
N ALA A 53 -14.40 -1.24 -8.45
CA ALA A 53 -14.35 0.02 -7.73
C ALA A 53 -12.91 0.55 -7.67
N TYR A 54 -12.76 1.88 -7.60
CA TYR A 54 -11.49 2.51 -7.33
C TYR A 54 -11.65 3.73 -6.42
N VAL A 55 -10.61 4.00 -5.65
CA VAL A 55 -10.45 5.16 -4.77
C VAL A 55 -9.08 5.75 -5.08
N ILE A 56 -9.03 7.00 -5.55
CA ILE A 56 -7.79 7.66 -5.99
C ILE A 56 -7.64 8.99 -5.24
N GLY A 57 -6.50 9.23 -4.59
CA GLY A 57 -6.24 10.41 -3.77
C GLY A 57 -6.64 10.25 -2.29
N GLU A 58 -6.05 11.03 -1.39
CA GLU A 58 -6.22 10.83 0.06
C GLU A 58 -7.20 11.81 0.72
N GLU A 59 -7.06 13.11 0.46
CA GLU A 59 -7.90 14.13 1.13
C GLU A 59 -9.29 14.27 0.51
N MET A 60 -9.36 14.36 -0.82
CA MET A 60 -10.60 14.45 -1.58
C MET A 60 -10.59 13.36 -2.66
N PRO A 61 -10.82 12.09 -2.27
CA PRO A 61 -10.65 10.97 -3.18
C PRO A 61 -11.66 11.03 -4.33
N THR A 62 -11.18 10.77 -5.54
CA THR A 62 -12.05 10.37 -6.64
C THR A 62 -12.47 8.92 -6.42
N VAL A 63 -13.76 8.71 -6.19
CA VAL A 63 -14.35 7.39 -5.97
C VAL A 63 -15.24 7.01 -7.14
N ARG A 64 -15.06 5.81 -7.67
CA ARG A 64 -15.93 5.26 -8.71
C ARG A 64 -16.16 3.78 -8.53
N TYR A 65 -17.34 3.31 -8.93
CA TYR A 65 -17.67 1.89 -8.99
C TYR A 65 -18.63 1.60 -10.14
N SER A 66 -18.71 0.34 -10.54
CA SER A 66 -19.60 -0.13 -11.61
C SER A 66 -20.03 -1.56 -11.35
N ASP A 67 -21.33 -1.83 -11.55
CA ASP A 67 -21.89 -3.19 -11.55
C ASP A 67 -21.64 -3.95 -12.88
N ASP A 68 -21.11 -3.29 -13.91
CA ASP A 68 -20.75 -3.90 -15.21
C ASP A 68 -21.83 -4.84 -15.81
N GLY A 69 -23.09 -4.43 -15.74
CA GLY A 69 -24.23 -5.19 -16.26
C GLY A 69 -24.83 -6.21 -15.28
N GLU A 70 -24.28 -6.38 -14.08
CA GLU A 70 -24.99 -7.00 -12.96
C GLU A 70 -26.16 -6.12 -12.50
N PRO A 71 -27.14 -6.67 -11.77
CA PRO A 71 -28.20 -5.87 -11.17
C PRO A 71 -27.64 -4.73 -10.32
N GLN A 72 -28.27 -3.56 -10.41
CA GLN A 72 -27.78 -2.33 -9.78
C GLN A 72 -27.52 -2.50 -8.28
N GLY A 73 -26.33 -2.07 -7.84
CA GLY A 73 -25.89 -2.12 -6.45
C GLY A 73 -25.49 -3.50 -5.93
N THR A 74 -25.49 -4.55 -6.77
CA THR A 74 -25.18 -5.91 -6.33
C THR A 74 -23.72 -6.31 -6.49
N GLY A 75 -22.91 -5.54 -7.22
CA GLY A 75 -21.48 -5.80 -7.41
C GLY A 75 -20.61 -4.62 -6.98
N GLY A 76 -20.74 -3.48 -7.66
CA GLY A 76 -19.80 -2.36 -7.53
C GLY A 76 -19.79 -1.75 -6.12
N LEU A 77 -20.97 -1.57 -5.51
CA LEU A 77 -21.07 -1.04 -4.16
C LEU A 77 -20.47 -1.98 -3.10
N PRO A 78 -20.72 -3.30 -3.10
CA PRO A 78 -20.00 -4.26 -2.27
C PRO A 78 -18.48 -4.20 -2.39
N VAL A 79 -17.96 -4.11 -3.61
CA VAL A 79 -16.51 -4.00 -3.85
C VAL A 79 -15.95 -2.70 -3.27
N LEU A 80 -16.63 -1.57 -3.50
CA LEU A 80 -16.24 -0.28 -2.92
C LEU A 80 -16.25 -0.30 -1.38
N ASN A 81 -17.27 -0.93 -0.78
CA ASN A 81 -17.37 -1.02 0.68
C ASN A 81 -16.18 -1.75 1.29
N VAL A 82 -15.65 -2.78 0.62
CA VAL A 82 -14.44 -3.47 1.07
C VAL A 82 -13.23 -2.54 1.04
N LEU A 83 -13.03 -1.77 -0.03
CA LEU A 83 -11.94 -0.79 -0.09
C LEU A 83 -12.03 0.22 1.07
N ASN A 84 -13.23 0.74 1.34
CA ASN A 84 -13.46 1.69 2.42
C ASN A 84 -13.25 1.08 3.82
N GLN A 85 -13.70 -0.15 4.05
CA GLN A 85 -13.51 -0.85 5.34
C GLN A 85 -12.04 -1.11 5.67
N HIS A 86 -11.22 -1.29 4.63
CA HIS A 86 -9.77 -1.45 4.76
C HIS A 86 -9.01 -0.12 4.62
N GLU A 87 -9.72 1.02 4.57
CA GLU A 87 -9.15 2.37 4.44
C GLU A 87 -8.18 2.49 3.24
N LEU A 88 -8.47 1.78 2.15
CA LEU A 88 -7.59 1.72 0.98
C LEU A 88 -7.84 2.90 0.03
N SER A 89 -6.76 3.56 -0.38
CA SER A 89 -6.71 4.59 -1.40
C SER A 89 -5.56 4.38 -2.38
N ASN A 90 -5.64 5.09 -3.51
CA ASN A 90 -4.80 4.90 -4.68
C ASN A 90 -4.83 3.45 -5.16
N VAL A 91 -6.03 2.88 -5.25
CA VAL A 91 -6.24 1.48 -5.65
C VAL A 91 -7.41 1.34 -6.59
N CYS A 92 -7.33 0.35 -7.47
CA CYS A 92 -8.44 -0.17 -8.25
C CYS A 92 -8.59 -1.67 -7.97
N LEU A 93 -9.83 -2.10 -7.73
CA LEU A 93 -10.18 -3.51 -7.54
C LEU A 93 -11.23 -3.91 -8.58
N VAL A 94 -10.93 -4.95 -9.35
CA VAL A 94 -11.81 -5.56 -10.35
C VAL A 94 -12.18 -6.97 -9.90
N VAL A 95 -13.46 -7.27 -9.82
CA VAL A 95 -13.98 -8.61 -9.60
C VAL A 95 -14.63 -9.12 -10.87
N THR A 96 -13.98 -10.10 -11.48
CA THR A 96 -14.49 -10.79 -12.66
C THR A 96 -15.33 -11.98 -12.26
N ARG A 97 -16.51 -12.12 -12.87
CA ARG A 97 -17.41 -13.25 -12.62
C ARG A 97 -17.48 -14.19 -13.81
N PHE A 98 -17.17 -15.46 -13.56
CA PHE A 98 -17.46 -16.57 -14.45
C PHE A 98 -18.75 -17.27 -14.00
N PHE A 99 -19.80 -17.18 -14.82
CA PHE A 99 -21.11 -17.72 -14.47
C PHE A 99 -21.11 -19.25 -14.44
N GLY A 100 -21.57 -19.82 -13.33
CA GLY A 100 -21.57 -21.28 -13.08
C GLY A 100 -22.84 -22.03 -13.52
N GLY A 101 -23.75 -21.39 -14.25
CA GLY A 101 -25.03 -21.99 -14.65
C GLY A 101 -26.15 -21.88 -13.60
N ILE A 102 -25.88 -21.36 -12.40
CA ILE A 102 -26.87 -21.21 -11.32
C ILE A 102 -26.97 -19.74 -10.91
N LEU A 103 -28.20 -19.20 -10.95
CA LEU A 103 -28.47 -17.83 -10.50
C LEU A 103 -28.33 -17.71 -8.97
N LEU A 104 -27.67 -16.64 -8.53
CA LEU A 104 -27.45 -16.37 -7.10
C LEU A 104 -28.55 -15.50 -6.46
N GLY A 105 -29.30 -14.75 -7.27
CA GLY A 105 -30.17 -13.67 -6.81
C GLY A 105 -29.39 -12.47 -6.26
N ALA A 106 -30.03 -11.31 -6.14
CA ALA A 106 -29.35 -10.07 -5.71
C ALA A 106 -28.60 -10.22 -4.37
N PRO A 107 -29.18 -10.77 -3.28
CA PRO A 107 -28.45 -10.94 -2.02
C PRO A 107 -27.25 -11.90 -2.12
N GLY A 108 -27.33 -12.88 -3.03
CA GLY A 108 -26.23 -13.81 -3.28
C GLY A 108 -25.07 -13.13 -4.02
N LEU A 109 -25.37 -12.29 -5.01
CA LEU A 109 -24.38 -11.51 -5.74
C LEU A 109 -23.65 -10.52 -4.83
N THR A 110 -24.40 -9.73 -4.06
CA THR A 110 -23.84 -8.77 -3.09
C THR A 110 -22.81 -9.44 -2.17
N ARG A 111 -23.14 -10.62 -1.63
CA ARG A 111 -22.23 -11.38 -0.77
C ARG A 111 -21.03 -11.94 -1.53
N ALA A 112 -21.23 -12.49 -2.73
CA ALA A 112 -20.16 -13.11 -3.50
C ALA A 112 -19.12 -12.08 -3.98
N TYR A 113 -19.56 -10.91 -4.46
CA TYR A 113 -18.68 -9.82 -4.85
C TYR A 113 -17.89 -9.26 -3.66
N GLY A 114 -18.56 -9.02 -2.53
CA GLY A 114 -17.90 -8.58 -1.31
C GLY A 114 -16.83 -9.58 -0.83
N LYS A 115 -17.15 -10.88 -0.80
CA LYS A 115 -16.18 -11.91 -0.41
C LYS A 115 -14.98 -11.98 -1.35
N ALA A 116 -15.20 -12.00 -2.66
CA ALA A 116 -14.10 -12.01 -3.62
C ALA A 116 -13.19 -10.78 -3.51
N ALA A 117 -13.77 -9.61 -3.23
CA ALA A 117 -13.00 -8.39 -2.96
C ALA A 117 -12.16 -8.51 -1.68
N VAL A 118 -12.72 -9.07 -0.60
CA VAL A 118 -11.98 -9.33 0.64
C VAL A 118 -10.81 -10.30 0.40
N GLU A 119 -11.02 -11.39 -0.34
CA GLU A 119 -9.95 -12.33 -0.69
C GLU A 119 -8.81 -11.63 -1.45
N ALA A 120 -9.14 -10.74 -2.41
CA ALA A 120 -8.13 -9.98 -3.14
C ALA A 120 -7.37 -9.00 -2.24
N VAL A 121 -8.06 -8.29 -1.35
CA VAL A 121 -7.44 -7.35 -0.41
C VAL A 121 -6.54 -8.05 0.61
N ASN A 122 -6.95 -9.23 1.10
CA ASN A 122 -6.17 -10.01 2.06
C ASN A 122 -4.95 -10.72 1.43
N SER A 123 -4.90 -10.80 0.10
CA SER A 123 -3.77 -11.40 -0.62
C SER A 123 -2.53 -10.49 -0.69
N VAL A 124 -2.63 -9.25 -0.23
CA VAL A 124 -1.55 -8.25 -0.29
C VAL A 124 -1.40 -7.50 1.03
N ASP A 125 -0.15 -7.12 1.33
CA ASP A 125 0.16 -6.24 2.45
C ASP A 125 -0.35 -4.81 2.17
N HIS A 126 -0.76 -4.12 3.25
CA HIS A 126 -1.27 -2.75 3.22
C HIS A 126 -0.20 -1.81 3.77
N TRP A 127 0.06 -0.74 3.03
CA TRP A 127 1.16 0.19 3.28
C TRP A 127 0.61 1.61 3.36
N GLN A 128 1.12 2.43 4.26
CA GLN A 128 0.86 3.86 4.22
C GLN A 128 1.89 4.51 3.32
N VAL A 129 1.52 5.58 2.61
CA VAL A 129 2.49 6.44 1.95
C VAL A 129 2.72 7.62 2.89
N VAL A 130 3.96 7.77 3.35
CA VAL A 130 4.37 8.85 4.26
C VAL A 130 5.54 9.62 3.65
N GLU A 131 5.71 10.86 4.08
CA GLU A 131 6.95 11.59 3.81
C GLU A 131 7.99 11.14 4.84
N GLY A 132 9.17 10.80 4.35
CA GLY A 132 10.30 10.38 5.17
C GLY A 132 11.50 11.28 4.90
N VAL A 133 12.33 11.41 5.91
CA VAL A 133 13.55 12.20 5.89
C VAL A 133 14.72 11.26 6.10
N SER A 134 15.64 11.27 5.14
CA SER A 134 16.93 10.61 5.27
C SER A 134 18.02 11.64 5.54
N PHE A 135 18.96 11.30 6.42
CA PHE A 135 20.10 12.14 6.72
C PHE A 135 21.33 11.31 7.09
N SER A 136 22.51 11.86 6.84
CA SER A 136 23.78 11.22 7.20
C SER A 136 24.24 11.69 8.57
N VAL A 137 24.71 10.76 9.40
CA VAL A 137 25.38 11.03 10.67
C VAL A 137 26.77 10.39 10.68
N SER A 138 27.80 11.18 10.95
CA SER A 138 29.17 10.71 11.17
C SER A 138 29.43 10.57 12.66
N LEU A 139 29.99 9.42 13.06
CA LEU A 139 30.25 9.07 14.45
C LEU A 139 31.65 8.43 14.59
N PRO A 140 32.44 8.81 15.59
CA PRO A 140 33.62 8.04 15.98
C PRO A 140 33.27 6.59 16.34
N TYR A 141 34.16 5.65 16.06
CA TYR A 141 33.90 4.21 16.26
C TYR A 141 33.50 3.84 17.70
N ASP A 142 34.06 4.51 18.71
CA ASP A 142 33.73 4.27 20.13
C ASP A 142 32.33 4.77 20.50
N ILE A 143 31.84 5.81 19.82
CA ILE A 143 30.48 6.32 19.96
C ILE A 143 29.51 5.39 19.23
N HIS A 144 29.80 5.06 17.98
CA HIS A 144 29.00 4.13 17.19
C HIS A 144 28.77 2.80 17.93
N ALA A 145 29.83 2.22 18.52
CA ALA A 145 29.72 1.00 19.32
C ALA A 145 28.80 1.14 20.55
N ARG A 146 28.79 2.31 21.19
CA ARG A 146 27.91 2.60 22.33
C ARG A 146 26.46 2.82 21.93
N LEU A 147 26.23 3.41 20.77
CA LEU A 147 24.89 3.72 20.26
C LEU A 147 24.20 2.54 19.56
N LYS A 148 24.87 1.40 19.41
CA LYS A 148 24.34 0.24 18.66
C LYS A 148 22.91 -0.15 19.06
N ALA A 149 22.63 -0.26 20.36
CA ALA A 149 21.29 -0.64 20.85
C ALA A 149 20.22 0.42 20.57
N PHE A 150 20.60 1.70 20.52
CA PHE A 150 19.70 2.79 20.13
C PHE A 150 19.41 2.75 18.62
N LEU A 151 20.46 2.50 17.82
CA LEU A 151 20.38 2.39 16.37
C LEU A 151 19.58 1.16 15.89
N ASP A 152 19.50 0.09 16.67
CA ASP A 152 18.71 -1.11 16.31
C ASP A 152 17.22 -0.82 16.10
N GLY A 153 16.69 0.27 16.67
CA GLY A 153 15.30 0.72 16.47
C GLY A 153 15.12 1.73 15.33
N ILE A 154 16.21 2.11 14.66
CA ILE A 154 16.23 3.14 13.61
C ILE A 154 16.57 2.46 12.30
N GLN A 155 15.90 2.87 11.23
CA GLN A 155 16.19 2.33 9.93
C GLN A 155 17.49 2.92 9.37
N VAL A 156 18.49 2.06 9.15
CA VAL A 156 19.77 2.41 8.52
C VAL A 156 19.72 2.03 7.04
N LEU A 157 19.82 3.01 6.14
CA LEU A 157 19.82 2.82 4.68
C LEU A 157 21.18 2.35 4.16
N SER A 158 22.27 2.89 4.71
CA SER A 158 23.64 2.51 4.35
C SER A 158 24.60 2.81 5.50
N SER A 159 25.76 2.15 5.46
CA SER A 159 26.84 2.36 6.42
C SER A 159 28.17 2.37 5.70
N GLU A 160 28.98 3.39 5.98
CA GLU A 160 30.32 3.58 5.43
C GLU A 160 31.33 3.64 6.57
N PHE A 161 32.37 2.81 6.47
CA PHE A 161 33.41 2.69 7.50
C PHE A 161 34.70 3.28 6.95
N GLY A 162 34.95 4.54 7.31
CA GLY A 162 36.15 5.29 6.93
C GLY A 162 36.98 5.65 8.16
N GLN A 163 37.41 6.91 8.22
CA GLN A 163 38.02 7.49 9.42
C GLN A 163 37.05 7.47 10.61
N ASP A 164 35.79 7.83 10.34
CA ASP A 164 34.65 7.68 11.23
C ASP A 164 33.61 6.75 10.57
N VAL A 165 32.59 6.36 11.34
CA VAL A 165 31.45 5.58 10.86
C VAL A 165 30.36 6.55 10.41
N THR A 166 30.06 6.54 9.11
CA THR A 166 28.96 7.32 8.54
C THR A 166 27.75 6.42 8.32
N LEU A 167 26.63 6.77 8.92
CA LEU A 167 25.35 6.08 8.75
C LEU A 167 24.37 6.98 8.01
N ASN A 168 23.69 6.44 7.01
CA ASN A 168 22.52 7.10 6.44
C ASN A 168 21.28 6.56 7.13
N LEU A 169 20.61 7.41 7.91
CA LEU A 169 19.44 7.06 8.71
C LEU A 169 18.18 7.54 8.01
N LEU A 170 17.08 6.83 8.21
CA LEU A 170 15.77 7.16 7.70
C LEU A 170 14.74 7.19 8.83
N THR A 171 13.94 8.26 8.85
CA THR A 171 12.80 8.41 9.76
C THR A 171 11.62 9.08 9.03
N THR A 172 10.46 9.13 9.68
CA THR A 172 9.29 9.90 9.23
C THR A 172 9.51 11.40 9.34
N LEU A 173 8.95 12.17 8.41
CA LEU A 173 8.96 13.64 8.48
C LEU A 173 8.25 14.11 9.76
N GLY A 174 8.92 14.97 10.52
CA GLY A 174 8.52 15.45 11.83
C GLY A 174 9.30 14.81 13.00
N ASP A 175 9.84 13.61 12.82
CA ASP A 175 10.58 12.89 13.88
C ASP A 175 12.11 13.09 13.77
N GLU A 176 12.61 13.75 12.71
CA GLU A 176 14.03 13.95 12.48
C GLU A 176 14.70 14.81 13.54
N GLU A 177 14.02 15.87 14.03
CA GLU A 177 14.59 16.75 15.05
C GLU A 177 14.83 16.01 16.36
N ASP A 178 13.83 15.24 16.83
CA ASP A 178 13.93 14.45 18.05
C ASP A 178 15.00 13.37 17.95
N LEU A 179 15.12 12.73 16.80
CA LEU A 179 16.16 11.74 16.54
C LEU A 179 17.56 12.37 16.52
N MET A 180 17.74 13.49 15.82
CA MET A 180 19.01 14.21 15.76
C MET A 180 19.43 14.75 17.14
N ASN A 181 18.48 15.26 17.93
CA ASN A 181 18.72 15.68 19.31
C ASN A 181 19.17 14.50 20.18
N SER A 182 18.48 13.36 20.10
CA SER A 182 18.85 12.14 20.84
C SER A 182 20.25 11.65 20.48
N LEU A 183 20.60 11.64 19.19
CA LEU A 183 21.94 11.26 18.73
C LEU A 183 23.02 12.25 19.20
N THR A 184 22.71 13.55 19.24
CA THR A 184 23.61 14.59 19.77
C THR A 184 23.88 14.36 21.26
N ASP A 185 22.83 14.14 22.05
CA ASP A 185 22.95 13.93 23.50
C ASP A 185 23.72 12.64 23.82
N LEU A 186 23.36 11.53 23.20
CA LEU A 186 23.97 10.23 23.46
C LEU A 186 25.42 10.13 22.94
N SER A 187 25.78 10.93 21.93
CA SER A 187 27.16 11.06 21.45
C SER A 187 28.01 12.04 22.27
N GLY A 188 27.39 12.81 23.17
CA GLY A 188 28.06 13.91 23.86
C GLY A 188 28.51 15.03 22.91
N GLY A 189 27.69 15.32 21.89
CA GLY A 189 27.94 16.35 20.88
C GLY A 189 28.94 15.95 19.78
N LYS A 190 29.23 14.66 19.63
CA LYS A 190 30.18 14.14 18.62
C LYS A 190 29.52 13.64 17.34
N ALA A 191 28.19 13.69 17.26
CA ALA A 191 27.44 13.38 16.06
C ALA A 191 27.49 14.58 15.10
N GLU A 192 28.01 14.36 13.89
CA GLU A 192 28.00 15.36 12.83
C GLU A 192 26.98 14.98 11.76
N PHE A 193 26.00 15.85 11.53
CA PHE A 193 24.91 15.60 10.59
C PHE A 193 25.16 16.28 9.24
N SER A 194 24.81 15.61 8.15
CA SER A 194 24.91 16.15 6.80
C SER A 194 23.88 15.51 5.86
N GLU A 195 23.71 16.10 4.67
CA GLU A 195 22.85 15.60 3.59
C GLU A 195 21.43 15.19 4.00
N THR A 196 20.53 16.16 4.16
CA THR A 196 19.10 15.88 4.39
C THR A 196 18.34 15.77 3.08
N LYS A 197 17.58 14.68 2.89
CA LYS A 197 16.72 14.46 1.72
C LYS A 197 15.35 13.99 2.15
N THR A 198 14.32 14.62 1.62
CA THR A 198 12.91 14.22 1.82
C THR A 198 12.41 13.47 0.60
N ALA A 199 11.74 12.35 0.81
CA ALA A 199 11.10 11.56 -0.23
C ALA A 199 9.84 10.87 0.31
N LYS A 200 9.07 10.24 -0.57
CA LYS A 200 7.91 9.43 -0.17
C LYS A 200 8.32 7.98 0.04
N TYR A 201 7.82 7.39 1.13
CA TYR A 201 8.11 6.03 1.53
C TYR A 201 6.81 5.26 1.82
N PHE A 202 6.84 3.97 1.53
CA PHE A 202 5.86 3.01 2.02
C PHE A 202 6.20 2.65 3.47
N LEU A 203 5.35 3.04 4.41
CA LEU A 203 5.43 2.63 5.81
C LEU A 203 4.63 1.35 6.03
N ARG A 204 5.32 0.30 6.46
CA ARG A 204 4.71 -0.96 6.89
C ARG A 204 4.23 -0.86 8.34
N ARG A 205 3.29 -1.73 8.73
CA ARG A 205 2.78 -1.81 10.12
C ARG A 205 3.85 -2.11 11.18
N ASP A 206 4.98 -2.70 10.81
CA ASP A 206 6.10 -2.98 11.72
C ASP A 206 7.11 -1.82 11.83
N GLY A 207 6.84 -0.69 11.18
CA GLY A 207 7.67 0.52 11.24
C GLY A 207 8.71 0.63 10.12
N LEU A 208 8.85 -0.38 9.25
CA LEU A 208 9.78 -0.32 8.13
C LEU A 208 9.30 0.67 7.04
N LEU A 209 10.20 1.54 6.60
CA LEU A 209 10.03 2.45 5.47
C LEU A 209 10.72 1.89 4.21
N GLU A 210 10.00 1.81 3.09
CA GLU A 210 10.60 1.48 1.80
C GLU A 210 10.35 2.59 0.80
N GLU A 211 11.38 3.05 0.10
CA GLU A 211 11.24 4.17 -0.85
C GLU A 211 10.21 3.85 -1.94
N VAL A 212 9.31 4.80 -2.21
CA VAL A 212 8.37 4.72 -3.33
C VAL A 212 9.16 5.02 -4.60
N LYS A 213 9.60 3.97 -5.30
CA LYS A 213 10.16 4.12 -6.65
C LYS A 213 9.02 4.35 -7.63
N GLU A 214 8.98 5.54 -8.24
CA GLU A 214 8.06 5.88 -9.34
C GLU A 214 8.32 5.04 -10.60
#